data_AF-V5NN82-F1
#
_entry.id   AF-V5NN82-F1
#
_cell.length_a   1.000
_cell.length_b   1.000
_cell.length_c   1.000
_cell.angle_alpha   90.00
_cell.angle_beta   90.00
_cell.angle_gamma   90.00
#
_symmetry.space_group_name_H-M   'P 1'
#
loop_
_entity.id
_entity.type
_entity.pdbx_description
1 polymer ?
#
loop_
_entity_poly.entity_id
_entity_poly.type
_entity_poly.pdbx_seq_one_letter_code
_entity_poly.pdbx_strand_id
1 'polypeptide(L)'
;MVGEEDKKQKQSLSNRAKEGFKSFGSKALSVVKVNKSDKEAPKERVLSDEEINNRAERIAKDKLKGDEKLVSSHDQCEKMKKSGLLNTETKDSHIQANSLEELNQKLLQFVGANGKFMPYTKAVGISLNNPNLKDLEVIDTPGVNDPIVSREERTKALLKDCDMVFIVSPSGQFLTDSDMDLFDRVSNKEGLQEIYFVASQADSAVGSMSEVEKSHQHLPTAFENVQKSLSSQLNSIMGALIQNYPNQREVFEKAIKNGVILTSGACFSMYKDFKNQASWESKKEEYYNAWRNLTNAYPDAFNSDDKSKESLLLLSNMGAIKERLEKAAQEKEKIMSKKLQSYTESQASNLHNLIAQLLQDLEDEKKRVKNADMGAIKKQIEAYEKLSGNIEIGFREAYEEFIFHFIKNTRDGLDETLTKAIQKASALAQNEEEEEHYTERVKQGGLFGSFKRNF
;
A
#
# COMPACT_ATOMS: atom_id res chain seq x y z
N MET A 1 -40.57 -20.40 -0.57
CA MET A 1 -40.10 -19.25 -1.37
C MET A 1 -38.62 -18.97 -1.08
N VAL A 2 -37.72 -19.89 -1.45
CA VAL A 2 -36.25 -19.66 -1.38
C VAL A 2 -35.55 -20.19 -2.65
N GLY A 3 -36.20 -21.05 -3.46
CA GLY A 3 -35.58 -21.63 -4.67
C GLY A 3 -35.71 -20.82 -5.97
N GLU A 4 -36.51 -19.74 -6.03
CA GLU A 4 -36.69 -18.95 -7.26
C GLU A 4 -35.82 -17.69 -7.34
N GLU A 5 -35.29 -17.19 -6.21
CA GLU A 5 -34.41 -16.01 -6.20
C GLU A 5 -32.98 -16.35 -6.63
N ASP A 6 -32.47 -17.52 -6.24
CA ASP A 6 -31.11 -17.96 -6.61
C ASP A 6 -30.93 -18.22 -8.11
N LYS A 7 -31.99 -18.64 -8.82
CA LYS A 7 -31.95 -18.81 -10.29
C LYS A 7 -31.96 -17.47 -11.02
N LYS A 8 -32.68 -16.46 -10.52
CA LYS A 8 -32.68 -15.10 -11.10
C LYS A 8 -31.35 -14.38 -10.88
N GLN A 9 -30.67 -14.60 -9.75
CA GLN A 9 -29.36 -14.00 -9.48
C GLN A 9 -28.24 -14.57 -10.37
N LYS A 10 -28.24 -15.89 -10.63
CA LYS A 10 -27.25 -16.50 -11.55
C LYS A 10 -27.45 -16.09 -13.01
N GLN A 11 -28.70 -15.88 -13.44
CA GLN A 11 -29.01 -15.37 -14.79
C GLN A 11 -28.63 -13.89 -14.98
N SER A 12 -28.80 -13.04 -13.95
CA SER A 12 -28.43 -11.62 -14.03
C SER A 12 -26.91 -11.42 -14.05
N LEU A 13 -26.14 -12.24 -13.32
CA LEU A 13 -24.67 -12.24 -13.34
C LEU A 13 -24.12 -12.71 -14.70
N SER A 14 -24.73 -13.73 -15.31
CA SER A 14 -24.36 -14.21 -16.64
C SER A 14 -24.64 -13.18 -17.76
N ASN A 15 -25.72 -12.42 -17.64
CA ASN A 15 -26.06 -11.36 -18.59
C ASN A 15 -25.16 -10.13 -18.43
N ARG A 16 -24.78 -9.77 -17.20
CA ARG A 16 -23.84 -8.66 -16.93
C ARG A 16 -22.42 -8.95 -17.41
N ALA A 17 -21.98 -10.21 -17.35
CA ALA A 17 -20.71 -10.66 -17.94
C ALA A 17 -20.72 -10.62 -19.47
N LYS A 18 -21.87 -10.91 -20.11
CA LYS A 18 -22.03 -10.84 -21.58
C LYS A 18 -22.12 -9.40 -22.10
N GLU A 19 -22.67 -8.47 -21.34
CA GLU A 19 -22.72 -7.04 -21.69
C GLU A 19 -21.36 -6.35 -21.57
N GLY A 20 -20.55 -6.72 -20.57
CA GLY A 20 -19.16 -6.25 -20.44
C GLY A 20 -18.26 -6.68 -21.59
N PHE A 21 -18.52 -7.84 -22.20
CA PHE A 21 -17.76 -8.33 -23.35
C PHE A 21 -18.16 -7.64 -24.67
N LYS A 22 -19.44 -7.25 -24.81
CA LYS A 22 -19.93 -6.54 -26.00
C LYS A 22 -19.52 -5.06 -26.03
N SER A 23 -19.33 -4.40 -24.88
CA SER A 23 -18.93 -2.99 -24.83
C SER A 23 -17.44 -2.77 -25.12
N PHE A 24 -16.58 -3.76 -24.85
CA PHE A 24 -15.16 -3.72 -25.22
C PHE A 24 -14.92 -3.98 -26.72
N GLY A 25 -15.76 -4.79 -27.36
CA GLY A 25 -15.66 -5.07 -28.80
C GLY A 25 -16.01 -3.88 -29.70
N SER A 26 -16.89 -2.97 -29.26
CA SER A 26 -17.37 -1.85 -30.08
C SER A 26 -16.46 -0.62 -30.04
N LYS A 27 -15.71 -0.39 -28.94
CA LYS A 27 -14.75 0.74 -28.83
C LYS A 27 -13.41 0.48 -29.52
N ALA A 28 -13.01 -0.78 -29.70
CA ALA A 28 -11.78 -1.12 -30.40
C ALA A 28 -11.91 -1.06 -31.94
N LEU A 29 -13.14 -1.06 -32.48
CA LEU A 29 -13.40 -1.02 -33.92
C LEU A 29 -13.52 0.38 -34.54
N SER A 30 -13.53 1.45 -33.74
CA SER A 30 -13.76 2.82 -34.27
C SER A 30 -12.50 3.58 -34.68
N VAL A 31 -11.29 3.03 -34.50
CA VAL A 31 -10.02 3.71 -34.82
C VAL A 31 -9.39 3.26 -36.16
N VAL A 32 -9.98 2.30 -36.88
CA VAL A 32 -9.47 1.88 -38.19
C VAL A 32 -10.44 2.30 -39.29
N LYS A 33 -10.40 3.58 -39.65
CA LYS A 33 -10.98 4.09 -40.91
C LYS A 33 -9.89 4.78 -41.71
N VAL A 34 -9.04 3.99 -42.37
CA VAL A 34 -8.23 4.44 -43.51
C VAL A 34 -8.18 3.33 -44.57
N ASN A 35 -8.55 3.73 -45.79
CA ASN A 35 -8.64 3.02 -47.06
C ASN A 35 -7.62 1.88 -47.32
N LYS A 36 -8.08 0.73 -47.82
CA LYS A 36 -7.75 0.17 -49.16
C LYS A 36 -8.34 -1.22 -49.42
N SER A 37 -8.76 -1.36 -50.67
CA SER A 37 -9.05 -2.53 -51.53
C SER A 37 -8.52 -3.92 -51.16
N ASP A 38 -9.35 -4.93 -51.48
CA ASP A 38 -9.05 -6.33 -51.87
C ASP A 38 -7.82 -6.99 -51.24
N LYS A 39 -8.05 -7.81 -50.21
CA LYS A 39 -7.24 -8.98 -49.86
C LYS A 39 -8.00 -9.87 -48.86
N GLU A 40 -7.94 -11.18 -49.10
CA GLU A 40 -8.58 -12.25 -48.34
C GLU A 40 -8.40 -12.11 -46.82
N ALA A 41 -9.43 -12.51 -46.07
CA ALA A 41 -9.45 -12.49 -44.61
C ALA A 41 -8.24 -13.28 -44.04
N PRO A 42 -7.52 -12.73 -43.04
CA PRO A 42 -6.35 -13.42 -42.49
C PRO A 42 -6.81 -14.66 -41.71
N LYS A 43 -6.24 -15.82 -42.05
CA LYS A 43 -6.41 -17.07 -41.29
C LYS A 43 -6.07 -16.81 -39.81
N GLU A 44 -6.99 -17.15 -38.90
CA GLU A 44 -6.77 -17.08 -37.46
C GLU A 44 -5.50 -17.83 -37.09
N ARG A 45 -4.50 -17.08 -36.61
CA ARG A 45 -3.24 -17.64 -36.12
C ARG A 45 -3.54 -18.26 -34.76
N VAL A 46 -3.58 -19.59 -34.68
CA VAL A 46 -3.68 -20.33 -33.41
C VAL A 46 -2.40 -20.04 -32.62
N LEU A 47 -2.54 -19.33 -31.50
CA LEU A 47 -1.42 -19.03 -30.60
C LEU A 47 -0.92 -20.32 -29.97
N SER A 48 0.40 -20.44 -29.83
CA SER A 48 1.01 -21.55 -29.08
C SER A 48 0.70 -21.45 -27.58
N ASP A 49 0.77 -22.56 -26.85
CA ASP A 49 0.52 -22.59 -25.41
C ASP A 49 1.44 -21.63 -24.63
N GLU A 50 2.67 -21.44 -25.09
CA GLU A 50 3.62 -20.48 -24.51
C GLU A 50 3.19 -19.02 -24.73
N GLU A 51 2.68 -18.68 -25.93
CA GLU A 51 2.13 -17.35 -26.21
C GLU A 51 0.83 -17.09 -25.45
N ILE A 52 -0.01 -18.11 -25.26
CA ILE A 52 -1.22 -18.04 -24.43
C ILE A 52 -0.84 -17.78 -22.97
N ASN A 53 0.14 -18.51 -22.43
CA ASN A 53 0.62 -18.32 -21.06
C ASN A 53 1.26 -16.94 -20.87
N ASN A 54 2.13 -16.50 -21.79
CA ASN A 54 2.73 -15.17 -21.74
C ASN A 54 1.67 -14.05 -21.82
N ARG A 55 0.61 -14.25 -22.62
CA ARG A 55 -0.50 -13.31 -22.72
C ARG A 55 -1.36 -13.31 -21.46
N ALA A 56 -1.67 -14.48 -20.91
CA ALA A 56 -2.40 -14.62 -19.66
C ALA A 56 -1.63 -13.99 -18.50
N GLU A 57 -0.31 -14.20 -18.44
CA GLU A 57 0.56 -13.60 -17.44
C GLU A 57 0.63 -12.08 -17.58
N ARG A 58 0.71 -11.53 -18.81
CA ARG A 58 0.59 -10.07 -19.01
C ARG A 58 -0.74 -9.52 -18.55
N ILE A 59 -1.85 -10.16 -18.90
CA ILE A 59 -3.19 -9.72 -18.50
C ILE A 59 -3.34 -9.78 -16.97
N ALA A 60 -2.83 -10.85 -16.34
CA ALA A 60 -2.82 -10.97 -14.89
C ALA A 60 -1.96 -9.88 -14.24
N LYS A 61 -0.75 -9.62 -14.74
CA LYS A 61 0.13 -8.54 -14.28
C LYS A 61 -0.51 -7.17 -14.46
N ASP A 62 -1.13 -6.89 -15.61
CA ASP A 62 -1.83 -5.62 -15.85
C ASP A 62 -3.06 -5.45 -14.97
N LYS A 63 -3.77 -6.54 -14.64
CA LYS A 63 -4.90 -6.49 -13.69
C LYS A 63 -4.43 -6.30 -12.25
N LEU A 64 -3.29 -6.89 -11.89
CA LEU A 64 -2.63 -6.70 -10.60
C LEU A 64 -2.05 -5.29 -10.45
N LYS A 65 -1.64 -4.60 -11.52
CA LYS A 65 -1.26 -3.17 -11.46
C LYS A 65 -2.38 -2.28 -10.92
N GLY A 66 -3.64 -2.72 -10.98
CA GLY A 66 -4.76 -2.02 -10.33
C GLY A 66 -4.72 -2.05 -8.80
N ASP A 67 -3.88 -2.91 -8.20
CA ASP A 67 -3.62 -2.98 -6.76
C ASP A 67 -2.13 -2.73 -6.49
N GLU A 68 -1.74 -1.45 -6.55
CA GLU A 68 -0.37 -1.00 -6.38
C GLU A 68 0.25 -1.44 -5.04
N LYS A 69 -0.56 -1.58 -3.98
CA LYS A 69 -0.11 -2.02 -2.66
C LYS A 69 0.33 -3.47 -2.67
N LEU A 70 -0.47 -4.36 -3.26
CA LEU A 70 -0.11 -5.78 -3.38
C LEU A 70 1.11 -5.98 -4.29
N VAL A 71 1.16 -5.27 -5.42
CA VAL A 71 2.30 -5.35 -6.35
C VAL A 71 3.60 -4.90 -5.67
N SER A 72 3.56 -3.78 -4.95
CA SER A 72 4.74 -3.25 -4.27
C SER A 72 5.19 -4.12 -3.10
N SER A 73 4.24 -4.69 -2.35
CA SER A 73 4.54 -5.64 -1.27
C SER A 73 5.17 -6.92 -1.82
N HIS A 74 4.66 -7.44 -2.94
CA HIS A 74 5.23 -8.60 -3.62
C HIS A 74 6.66 -8.31 -4.13
N ASP A 75 6.88 -7.19 -4.81
CA ASP A 75 8.21 -6.79 -5.30
C ASP A 75 9.22 -6.66 -4.14
N GLN A 76 8.81 -6.03 -3.02
CA GLN A 76 9.67 -5.92 -1.85
C GLN A 76 10.02 -7.29 -1.26
N CYS A 77 9.03 -8.20 -1.15
CA CYS A 77 9.23 -9.57 -0.67
C CYS A 77 10.18 -10.37 -1.57
N GLU A 78 10.02 -10.27 -2.89
CA GLU A 78 10.89 -10.94 -3.85
C GLU A 78 12.33 -10.40 -3.79
N LYS A 79 12.51 -9.08 -3.62
CA LYS A 79 13.83 -8.47 -3.41
C LYS A 79 14.47 -8.95 -2.11
N MET A 80 13.70 -9.08 -1.02
CA MET A 80 14.18 -9.65 0.23
C MET A 80 14.65 -11.10 0.02
N LYS A 81 13.83 -11.98 -0.57
CA LYS A 81 14.20 -13.38 -0.85
C LYS A 81 15.47 -13.49 -1.68
N LYS A 82 15.61 -12.68 -2.74
CA LYS A 82 16.79 -12.66 -3.62
C LYS A 82 18.06 -12.20 -2.93
N SER A 83 17.94 -11.34 -1.91
CA SER A 83 19.12 -10.83 -1.20
C SER A 83 19.81 -11.87 -0.31
N GLY A 84 19.10 -12.93 0.09
CA GLY A 84 19.58 -13.97 1.01
C GLY A 84 19.87 -13.49 2.44
N LEU A 85 19.47 -12.27 2.81
CA LEU A 85 19.71 -11.68 4.12
C LEU A 85 18.53 -11.99 5.06
N LEU A 86 18.60 -13.09 5.80
CA LEU A 86 17.53 -13.50 6.73
C LEU A 86 17.68 -12.92 8.15
N ASN A 87 18.86 -12.41 8.53
CA ASN A 87 19.14 -11.79 9.82
C ASN A 87 20.08 -10.59 9.66
N THR A 88 19.55 -9.37 9.72
CA THR A 88 20.32 -8.11 9.65
C THR A 88 20.47 -7.41 11.00
N GLU A 89 19.80 -7.88 12.05
CA GLU A 89 19.79 -7.24 13.38
C GLU A 89 21.16 -7.23 14.09
N THR A 90 22.07 -8.15 13.73
CA THR A 90 23.38 -8.33 14.40
C THR A 90 24.54 -7.61 13.73
N LYS A 91 24.30 -6.85 12.65
CA LYS A 91 25.36 -6.10 11.96
C LYS A 91 25.50 -4.70 12.54
N ASP A 92 26.74 -4.29 12.76
CA ASP A 92 27.06 -2.88 13.01
C ASP A 92 26.56 -2.05 11.81
N SER A 93 25.56 -1.22 12.08
CA SER A 93 24.85 -0.42 11.09
C SER A 93 25.46 0.97 10.92
N HIS A 94 26.54 1.28 11.63
CA HIS A 94 27.21 2.57 11.56
C HIS A 94 28.06 2.68 10.29
N ILE A 95 27.82 3.74 9.54
CA ILE A 95 28.56 4.09 8.33
C ILE A 95 29.34 5.36 8.63
N GLN A 96 30.66 5.32 8.47
CA GLN A 96 31.50 6.51 8.49
C GLN A 96 31.98 6.83 7.08
N ALA A 97 32.03 8.11 6.74
CA ALA A 97 32.55 8.61 5.47
C ALA A 97 33.27 9.93 5.73
N ASN A 98 34.40 10.14 5.03
CA ASN A 98 35.21 11.35 5.18
C ASN A 98 34.83 12.44 4.18
N SER A 99 33.92 12.15 3.25
CA SER A 99 33.39 13.10 2.28
C SER A 99 31.92 12.83 1.95
N LEU A 100 31.22 13.84 1.43
CA LEU A 100 29.83 13.72 0.94
C LEU A 100 29.73 12.71 -0.23
N GLU A 101 30.74 12.64 -1.08
CA GLU A 101 30.76 11.72 -2.23
C GLU A 101 30.91 10.26 -1.77
N GLU A 102 31.81 10.01 -0.82
CA GLU A 102 31.95 8.69 -0.20
C GLU A 102 30.68 8.29 0.56
N LEU A 103 30.07 9.23 1.29
CA LEU A 103 28.81 9.01 1.98
C LEU A 103 27.72 8.59 0.99
N ASN A 104 27.55 9.34 -0.10
CA ASN A 104 26.56 9.03 -1.15
C ASN A 104 26.77 7.60 -1.71
N GLN A 105 28.01 7.24 -2.05
CA GLN A 105 28.32 5.90 -2.55
C GLN A 105 27.96 4.79 -1.55
N LYS A 106 28.25 4.99 -0.26
CA LYS A 106 27.91 4.03 0.79
C LYS A 106 26.40 3.93 1.02
N LEU A 107 25.69 5.07 0.96
CA LEU A 107 24.23 5.13 1.12
C LEU A 107 23.48 4.40 0.01
N LEU A 108 24.00 4.33 -1.22
CA LEU A 108 23.38 3.59 -2.33
C LEU A 108 23.08 2.12 -1.99
N GLN A 109 23.83 1.49 -1.07
CA GLN A 109 23.55 0.12 -0.63
C GLN A 109 22.27 -0.01 0.19
N PHE A 110 21.80 1.09 0.79
CA PHE A 110 20.66 1.15 1.71
C PHE A 110 19.44 1.85 1.11
N VAL A 111 19.64 2.87 0.26
CA VAL A 111 18.52 3.63 -0.34
C VAL A 111 18.40 3.45 -1.85
N GLY A 112 19.44 2.94 -2.52
CA GLY A 112 19.43 2.76 -3.97
C GLY A 112 18.48 1.64 -4.42
N ALA A 113 17.90 1.78 -5.61
CA ALA A 113 16.95 0.80 -6.16
C ALA A 113 17.49 -0.65 -6.22
N ASN A 114 18.81 -0.78 -6.44
CA ASN A 114 19.55 -2.05 -6.48
C ASN A 114 20.40 -2.27 -5.21
N GLY A 115 20.15 -1.50 -4.15
CA GLY A 115 20.89 -1.57 -2.90
C GLY A 115 20.65 -2.91 -2.19
N LYS A 116 21.74 -3.56 -1.77
CA LYS A 116 21.69 -4.87 -1.09
C LYS A 116 20.81 -4.86 0.16
N PHE A 117 20.81 -3.75 0.91
CA PHE A 117 20.08 -3.61 2.17
C PHE A 117 18.76 -2.85 2.01
N MET A 118 18.50 -2.25 0.84
CA MET A 118 17.32 -1.42 0.60
C MET A 118 15.99 -2.09 0.96
N PRO A 119 15.73 -3.38 0.62
CA PRO A 119 14.47 -4.02 0.96
C PRO A 119 14.18 -4.04 2.47
N TYR A 120 15.23 -4.08 3.30
CA TYR A 120 15.18 -4.17 4.77
C TYR A 120 15.37 -2.83 5.47
N THR A 121 15.81 -1.80 4.75
CA THR A 121 16.21 -0.53 5.35
C THR A 121 14.95 0.21 5.79
N LYS A 122 14.75 0.29 7.11
CA LYS A 122 13.61 0.98 7.71
C LYS A 122 13.79 2.50 7.67
N ALA A 123 14.99 2.98 8.01
CA ALA A 123 15.41 4.37 7.93
C ALA A 123 16.94 4.45 7.92
N VAL A 124 17.45 5.60 7.50
CA VAL A 124 18.86 5.98 7.58
C VAL A 124 18.96 7.28 8.36
N GLY A 125 19.76 7.27 9.44
CA GLY A 125 20.12 8.50 10.15
C GLY A 125 21.44 9.04 9.60
N ILE A 126 21.45 10.32 9.22
CA ILE A 126 22.66 10.96 8.68
C ILE A 126 23.03 12.12 9.62
N SER A 127 24.20 12.01 10.24
CA SER A 127 24.79 13.11 11.01
C SER A 127 25.85 13.81 10.17
N LEU A 128 25.62 15.09 9.86
CA LEU A 128 26.55 15.90 9.08
C LEU A 128 27.12 17.01 9.96
N ASN A 129 28.43 17.23 9.90
CA ASN A 129 29.05 18.42 10.49
C ASN A 129 28.81 19.64 9.60
N ASN A 130 27.55 20.10 9.54
CA ASN A 130 27.12 21.24 8.73
C ASN A 130 26.49 22.31 9.64
N PRO A 131 27.12 23.49 9.78
CA PRO A 131 26.58 24.58 10.61
C PRO A 131 25.17 25.03 10.21
N ASN A 132 24.79 24.88 8.94
CA ASN A 132 23.44 25.24 8.47
C ASN A 132 22.34 24.29 8.97
N LEU A 133 22.73 23.11 9.47
CA LEU A 133 21.82 22.12 10.06
C LEU A 133 21.94 22.08 11.59
N LYS A 134 22.72 22.99 12.18
CA LYS A 134 22.86 23.06 13.63
C LYS A 134 21.48 23.32 14.24
N ASP A 135 21.11 22.51 15.23
CA ASP A 135 19.82 22.57 15.94
C ASP A 135 18.59 22.24 15.06
N LEU A 136 18.80 21.68 13.86
CA LEU A 136 17.75 21.23 12.93
C LEU A 136 17.85 19.72 12.68
N GLU A 137 16.72 19.04 12.77
CA GLU A 137 16.55 17.67 12.28
C GLU A 137 15.63 17.69 11.07
N VAL A 138 16.12 17.20 9.94
CA VAL A 138 15.33 17.11 8.69
C VAL A 138 14.93 15.66 8.50
N ILE A 139 13.62 15.42 8.49
CA ILE A 139 13.04 14.10 8.27
C ILE A 139 12.51 14.07 6.84
N ASP A 140 13.23 13.38 5.96
CA ASP A 140 12.74 13.07 4.62
C ASP A 140 11.91 11.78 4.69
N THR A 141 10.63 11.89 4.36
CA THR A 141 9.68 10.78 4.45
C THR A 141 9.44 10.19 3.07
N PRO A 142 9.26 8.86 2.94
CA PRO A 142 8.67 8.28 1.74
C PRO A 142 7.37 9.02 1.39
N GLY A 143 7.07 9.13 0.09
CA GLY A 143 5.88 9.81 -0.40
C GLY A 143 4.64 9.33 0.36
N VAL A 144 3.68 10.22 0.59
CA VAL A 144 2.52 9.90 1.42
C VAL A 144 1.55 8.91 0.79
N ASN A 145 1.74 8.65 -0.50
CA ASN A 145 1.10 7.60 -1.28
C ASN A 145 2.07 6.43 -1.53
N ASP A 146 3.02 6.18 -0.62
CA ASP A 146 3.90 5.03 -0.72
C ASP A 146 3.03 3.76 -0.69
N PRO A 147 3.10 2.91 -1.74
CA PRO A 147 2.27 1.72 -1.81
C PRO A 147 2.62 0.68 -0.73
N ILE A 148 3.75 0.84 -0.03
CA ILE A 148 4.16 0.01 1.10
C ILE A 148 3.56 0.57 2.39
N VAL A 149 2.58 -0.15 2.93
CA VAL A 149 1.80 0.23 4.12
C VAL A 149 2.68 0.61 5.32
N SER A 150 3.75 -0.13 5.58
CA SER A 150 4.63 0.13 6.74
C SER A 150 5.41 1.45 6.61
N ARG A 151 5.67 1.92 5.39
CA ARG A 151 6.28 3.23 5.14
C ARG A 151 5.27 4.34 5.34
N GLU A 152 4.06 4.14 4.83
CA GLU A 152 2.93 5.05 5.00
C GLU A 152 2.60 5.29 6.50
N GLU A 153 2.51 4.23 7.30
CA GLU A 153 2.28 4.32 8.75
C GLU A 153 3.41 5.05 9.49
N ARG A 154 4.65 4.84 9.06
CA ARG A 154 5.81 5.50 9.66
C ARG A 154 5.81 7.00 9.37
N THR A 155 5.53 7.41 8.14
CA THR A 155 5.36 8.82 7.77
C THR A 155 4.32 9.48 8.68
N LYS A 156 3.17 8.82 8.91
CA LYS A 156 2.13 9.32 9.82
C LYS A 156 2.58 9.45 11.27
N ALA A 157 3.38 8.51 11.76
CA ALA A 157 3.90 8.55 13.13
C ALA A 157 4.83 9.75 13.31
N LEU A 158 5.75 9.96 12.37
CA LEU A 158 6.76 11.02 12.43
C LEU A 158 6.16 12.43 12.33
N LEU A 159 5.09 12.61 11.54
CA LEU A 159 4.45 13.93 11.38
C LEU A 159 3.96 14.52 12.72
N LYS A 160 3.63 13.69 13.72
CA LYS A 160 3.23 14.14 15.07
C LYS A 160 4.40 14.71 15.88
N ASP A 161 5.58 14.17 15.64
CA ASP A 161 6.77 14.53 16.39
C ASP A 161 7.41 15.81 15.82
N CYS A 162 7.13 16.13 14.55
CA CYS A 162 7.59 17.36 13.90
C CYS A 162 6.99 18.64 14.53
N ASP A 163 7.82 19.68 14.58
CA ASP A 163 7.39 21.04 14.93
C ASP A 163 6.91 21.82 13.70
N MET A 164 7.50 21.51 12.54
CA MET A 164 7.26 22.16 11.26
C MET A 164 7.19 21.09 10.16
N VAL A 165 6.23 21.25 9.24
CA VAL A 165 6.02 20.34 8.12
C VAL A 165 6.01 21.12 6.82
N PHE A 166 6.91 20.76 5.90
CA PHE A 166 6.88 21.24 4.52
C PHE A 166 6.19 20.21 3.63
N ILE A 167 5.05 20.56 3.08
CA ILE A 167 4.33 19.74 2.10
C ILE A 167 4.79 20.16 0.71
N VAL A 168 5.58 19.30 0.07
CA VAL A 168 6.14 19.56 -1.27
C VAL A 168 5.27 18.87 -2.32
N SER A 169 4.69 19.65 -3.23
CA SER A 169 3.85 19.14 -4.32
C SER A 169 4.29 19.77 -5.66
N PRO A 170 4.36 19.02 -6.78
CA PRO A 170 4.68 19.57 -8.09
C PRO A 170 3.69 20.67 -8.51
N SER A 171 4.17 21.82 -8.97
CA SER A 171 3.31 22.95 -9.35
C SER A 171 2.25 22.60 -10.41
N GLY A 172 2.57 21.72 -11.37
CA GLY A 172 1.63 21.30 -12.41
C GLY A 172 0.51 20.37 -11.93
N GLN A 173 0.67 19.77 -10.74
CA GLN A 173 -0.30 18.89 -10.10
C GLN A 173 -0.41 19.27 -8.61
N PHE A 174 -0.47 20.57 -8.34
CA PHE A 174 -0.39 21.06 -6.98
C PHE A 174 -1.60 20.60 -6.17
N LEU A 175 -1.37 19.90 -5.05
CA LEU A 175 -2.39 19.47 -4.10
C LEU A 175 -3.52 18.64 -4.74
N THR A 176 -3.15 17.48 -5.29
CA THR A 176 -4.10 16.48 -5.81
C THR A 176 -4.93 15.82 -4.71
N ASP A 177 -5.96 15.05 -5.08
CA ASP A 177 -6.74 14.23 -4.13
C ASP A 177 -5.85 13.29 -3.31
N SER A 178 -4.77 12.79 -3.91
CA SER A 178 -3.77 11.95 -3.23
C SER A 178 -2.97 12.73 -2.17
N ASP A 179 -2.78 14.04 -2.36
CA ASP A 179 -2.21 14.93 -1.36
C ASP A 179 -3.26 15.31 -0.29
N MET A 180 -4.55 15.18 -0.59
CA MET A 180 -5.65 15.45 0.34
C MET A 180 -5.82 14.37 1.40
N ASP A 181 -5.61 13.11 1.01
CA ASP A 181 -5.58 11.95 1.93
C ASP A 181 -4.59 12.13 3.09
N LEU A 182 -3.53 12.90 2.84
CA LEU A 182 -2.52 13.30 3.81
C LEU A 182 -3.13 14.13 4.95
N PHE A 183 -4.00 15.08 4.60
CA PHE A 183 -4.66 15.94 5.58
C PHE A 183 -5.57 15.10 6.45
N ASP A 184 -6.50 14.33 5.92
CA ASP A 184 -7.40 13.48 6.72
C ASP A 184 -6.66 12.60 7.76
N ARG A 185 -5.43 12.18 7.42
CA ARG A 185 -4.58 11.31 8.25
C ARG A 185 -3.70 12.06 9.26
N VAL A 186 -3.23 13.27 8.95
CA VAL A 186 -2.42 14.14 9.83
C VAL A 186 -3.30 14.95 10.78
N SER A 187 -4.44 15.38 10.27
CA SER A 187 -5.46 16.21 10.89
C SER A 187 -6.04 15.63 12.18
N ASN A 188 -6.16 14.31 12.27
CA ASN A 188 -6.91 13.67 13.35
C ASN A 188 -6.20 13.61 14.72
N LYS A 189 -4.96 14.10 14.88
CA LYS A 189 -4.22 13.93 16.14
C LYS A 189 -3.39 15.15 16.58
N GLU A 190 -3.71 15.59 17.80
CA GLU A 190 -2.91 16.30 18.82
C GLU A 190 -1.70 17.14 18.38
N GLY A 191 -1.80 18.45 18.60
CA GLY A 191 -0.70 19.42 18.51
C GLY A 191 -0.85 20.37 17.33
N LEU A 192 -0.77 21.68 17.59
CA LEU A 192 -0.67 22.69 16.53
C LEU A 192 0.69 22.54 15.80
N GLN A 193 0.64 22.05 14.56
CA GLN A 193 1.81 21.97 13.66
C GLN A 193 1.88 23.20 12.76
N GLU A 194 3.07 23.76 12.55
CA GLU A 194 3.26 24.77 11.50
C GLU A 194 3.43 24.08 10.14
N ILE A 195 2.43 24.21 9.28
CA ILE A 195 2.43 23.62 7.93
C ILE A 195 2.76 24.70 6.90
N TYR A 196 3.69 24.36 6.01
CA TYR A 196 4.13 25.19 4.89
C TYR A 196 3.97 24.44 3.57
N PHE A 197 3.39 25.11 2.58
CA PHE A 197 3.15 24.53 1.27
C PHE A 197 4.21 24.98 0.28
N VAL A 198 4.92 24.01 -0.29
CA VAL A 198 5.98 24.23 -1.28
C VAL A 198 5.52 23.68 -2.61
N ALA A 199 5.28 24.58 -3.56
CA ALA A 199 5.07 24.19 -4.94
C ALA A 199 6.44 24.04 -5.62
N SER A 200 6.79 22.81 -5.96
CA SER A 200 8.07 22.46 -6.61
C SER A 200 7.97 22.54 -8.13
N GLN A 201 9.12 22.51 -8.82
CA GLN A 201 9.19 22.58 -10.28
C GLN A 201 8.67 23.92 -10.85
N ALA A 202 9.00 25.03 -10.18
CA ALA A 202 8.68 26.37 -10.66
C ALA A 202 9.15 26.63 -12.10
N ASP A 203 10.29 26.08 -12.49
CA ASP A 203 10.85 26.12 -13.84
C ASP A 203 9.89 25.55 -14.90
N SER A 204 9.24 24.43 -14.59
CA SER A 204 8.26 23.81 -15.48
C SER A 204 6.94 24.59 -15.50
N ALA A 205 6.53 25.13 -14.35
CA ALA A 205 5.29 25.89 -14.23
C ALA A 205 5.32 27.20 -15.03
N VAL A 206 6.40 27.99 -14.87
CA VAL A 206 6.58 29.22 -15.65
C VAL A 206 6.78 28.92 -17.14
N GLY A 207 7.47 27.82 -17.47
CA GLY A 207 7.69 27.40 -18.86
C GLY A 207 6.44 26.90 -19.61
N SER A 208 5.27 26.83 -18.97
CA SER A 208 4.03 26.43 -19.65
C SER A 208 3.62 27.45 -20.71
N MET A 209 3.24 27.00 -21.92
CA MET A 209 2.93 27.90 -23.04
C MET A 209 1.90 28.98 -22.67
N SER A 210 0.86 28.61 -21.91
CA SER A 210 -0.16 29.56 -21.45
C SER A 210 0.42 30.65 -20.54
N GLU A 211 1.36 30.31 -19.66
CA GLU A 211 1.95 31.28 -18.74
C GLU A 211 2.97 32.19 -19.45
N VAL A 212 3.78 31.63 -20.36
CA VAL A 212 4.70 32.40 -21.19
C VAL A 212 3.96 33.47 -22.01
N GLU A 213 2.81 33.13 -22.58
CA GLU A 213 1.95 34.08 -23.31
C GLU A 213 1.34 35.15 -22.39
N LYS A 214 0.74 34.74 -21.25
CA LYS A 214 0.09 35.66 -20.29
C LYS A 214 1.07 36.64 -19.64
N SER A 215 2.31 36.22 -19.44
CA SER A 215 3.37 37.03 -18.86
C SER A 215 4.10 37.89 -19.89
N HIS A 216 3.73 37.81 -21.18
CA HIS A 216 4.45 38.46 -22.28
C HIS A 216 5.94 38.15 -22.28
N GLN A 217 6.31 36.89 -21.99
CA GLN A 217 7.70 36.44 -21.88
C GLN A 217 8.52 37.21 -20.82
N HIS A 218 7.86 37.77 -19.80
CA HIS A 218 8.53 38.41 -18.66
C HIS A 218 8.57 37.46 -17.45
N LEU A 219 9.75 36.90 -17.18
CA LEU A 219 9.94 35.84 -16.17
C LEU A 219 9.45 36.22 -14.75
N PRO A 220 9.76 37.41 -14.20
CA PRO A 220 9.24 37.79 -12.88
C PRO A 220 7.70 37.83 -12.84
N THR A 221 7.07 38.32 -13.90
CA THR A 221 5.60 38.34 -14.00
C THR A 221 5.02 36.93 -14.10
N ALA A 222 5.66 36.03 -14.86
CA ALA A 222 5.25 34.62 -14.93
C ALA A 222 5.32 33.94 -13.56
N PHE A 223 6.41 34.16 -12.82
CA PHE A 223 6.58 33.61 -11.47
C PHE A 223 5.50 34.11 -10.52
N GLU A 224 5.21 35.42 -10.54
CA GLU A 224 4.12 36.00 -9.73
C GLU A 224 2.74 35.45 -10.10
N ASN A 225 2.45 35.30 -11.39
CA ASN A 225 1.17 34.77 -11.87
C ASN A 225 0.95 33.32 -11.40
N VAL A 226 1.97 32.47 -11.57
CA VAL A 226 1.93 31.09 -11.08
C VAL A 226 1.74 31.06 -9.57
N GLN A 227 2.49 31.87 -8.81
CA GLN A 227 2.37 31.91 -7.37
C GLN A 227 0.98 32.38 -6.91
N LYS A 228 0.39 33.38 -7.57
CA LYS A 228 -0.98 33.86 -7.31
C LYS A 228 -2.03 32.79 -7.63
N SER A 229 -1.86 32.07 -8.74
CA SER A 229 -2.75 30.97 -9.14
C SER A 229 -2.71 29.84 -8.11
N LEU A 230 -1.52 29.38 -7.73
CA LEU A 230 -1.35 28.32 -6.73
C LEU A 230 -1.84 28.73 -5.34
N SER A 231 -1.63 30.00 -4.95
CA SER A 231 -2.16 30.53 -3.68
C SER A 231 -3.69 30.57 -3.69
N SER A 232 -4.30 30.90 -4.83
CA SER A 232 -5.77 30.88 -4.97
C SER A 232 -6.31 29.44 -4.88
N GLN A 233 -5.62 28.48 -5.49
CA GLN A 233 -5.95 27.06 -5.38
C GLN A 233 -5.82 26.57 -3.92
N LEU A 234 -4.73 26.91 -3.23
CA LEU A 234 -4.54 26.62 -1.80
C LEU A 234 -5.71 27.17 -0.98
N ASN A 235 -6.09 28.43 -1.20
CA ASN A 235 -7.18 29.07 -0.45
C ASN A 235 -8.52 28.37 -0.66
N SER A 236 -8.82 27.96 -1.90
CA SER A 236 -10.04 27.21 -2.22
C SER A 236 -10.06 25.86 -1.50
N ILE A 237 -8.94 25.12 -1.54
CA ILE A 237 -8.82 23.79 -0.91
C ILE A 237 -8.95 23.92 0.62
N MET A 238 -8.17 24.82 1.23
CA MET A 238 -8.21 25.05 2.67
C MET A 238 -9.58 25.54 3.13
N GLY A 239 -10.25 26.38 2.34
CA GLY A 239 -11.63 26.80 2.60
C GLY A 239 -12.62 25.65 2.67
N ALA A 240 -12.50 24.66 1.77
CA ALA A 240 -13.31 23.45 1.81
C ALA A 240 -12.97 22.56 3.02
N LEU A 241 -11.69 22.39 3.34
CA LEU A 241 -11.25 21.60 4.50
C LEU A 241 -11.72 22.19 5.84
N ILE A 242 -11.77 23.52 5.96
CA ILE A 242 -12.31 24.19 7.16
C ILE A 242 -13.78 23.82 7.41
N GLN A 243 -14.57 23.59 6.35
CA GLN A 243 -15.96 23.16 6.49
C GLN A 243 -16.07 21.69 6.91
N ASN A 244 -15.21 20.83 6.37
CA ASN A 244 -15.22 19.40 6.66
C ASN A 244 -14.61 19.07 8.04
N TYR A 245 -13.63 19.87 8.49
CA TYR A 245 -12.86 19.66 9.71
C TYR A 245 -12.80 20.94 10.58
N PRO A 246 -13.93 21.38 11.16
CA PRO A 246 -13.99 22.64 11.90
C PRO A 246 -13.04 22.70 13.10
N ASN A 247 -12.71 21.56 13.70
CA ASN A 247 -11.79 21.45 14.83
C ASN A 247 -10.34 21.82 14.49
N GLN A 248 -9.99 21.97 13.21
CA GLN A 248 -8.64 22.29 12.74
C GLN A 248 -8.58 23.60 11.95
N ARG A 249 -9.63 24.41 12.04
CA ARG A 249 -9.72 25.70 11.37
C ARG A 249 -8.45 26.53 11.53
N GLU A 250 -7.88 26.59 12.74
CA GLU A 250 -6.68 27.37 13.02
C GLU A 250 -5.46 26.94 12.18
N VAL A 251 -5.29 25.63 11.93
CA VAL A 251 -4.18 25.09 11.13
C VAL A 251 -4.34 25.51 9.66
N PHE A 252 -5.53 25.35 9.11
CA PHE A 252 -5.81 25.72 7.71
C PHE A 252 -5.80 27.23 7.49
N GLU A 253 -6.29 28.04 8.44
CA GLU A 253 -6.19 29.51 8.38
C GLU A 253 -4.73 29.98 8.42
N LYS A 254 -3.89 29.34 9.24
CA LYS A 254 -2.44 29.60 9.23
C LYS A 254 -1.79 29.21 7.90
N ALA A 255 -2.17 28.07 7.33
CA ALA A 255 -1.68 27.65 6.01
C ALA A 255 -2.03 28.68 4.92
N ILE A 256 -3.29 29.15 4.88
CA ILE A 256 -3.74 30.23 3.98
C ILE A 256 -2.90 31.49 4.19
N LYS A 257 -2.70 31.90 5.45
CA LYS A 257 -1.90 33.10 5.78
C LYS A 257 -0.43 32.96 5.38
N ASN A 258 0.13 31.76 5.48
CA ASN A 258 1.51 31.48 5.11
C ASN A 258 1.72 31.51 3.59
N GLY A 259 0.67 31.18 2.82
CA GLY A 259 0.70 31.15 1.36
C GLY A 259 1.53 30.01 0.80
N VAL A 260 1.67 29.99 -0.53
CA VAL A 260 2.46 29.00 -1.25
C VAL A 260 3.87 29.53 -1.51
N ILE A 261 4.87 28.70 -1.21
CA ILE A 261 6.27 28.92 -1.57
C ILE A 261 6.53 28.23 -2.92
N LEU A 262 6.60 29.01 -3.99
CA LEU A 262 6.95 28.49 -5.32
C LEU A 262 8.48 28.37 -5.45
N THR A 263 9.00 27.19 -5.79
CA THR A 263 10.44 26.91 -5.82
C THR A 263 10.84 25.95 -6.94
N SER A 264 12.11 26.00 -7.35
CA SER A 264 12.73 25.00 -8.23
C SER A 264 14.08 24.54 -7.66
N GLY A 265 14.14 23.27 -7.26
CA GLY A 265 15.39 22.62 -6.86
C GLY A 265 16.38 22.49 -8.02
N ALA A 266 15.87 22.30 -9.25
CA ALA A 266 16.69 22.28 -10.46
C ALA A 266 17.37 23.63 -10.69
N CYS A 267 16.63 24.74 -10.60
CA CYS A 267 17.19 26.09 -10.73
C CYS A 267 18.22 26.40 -9.64
N PHE A 268 17.97 25.98 -8.39
CA PHE A 268 18.96 26.16 -7.32
C PHE A 268 20.26 25.40 -7.63
N SER A 269 20.13 24.17 -8.10
CA SER A 269 21.28 23.31 -8.39
C SER A 269 22.06 23.84 -9.60
N MET A 270 21.37 24.29 -10.64
CA MET A 270 21.96 25.00 -11.79
C MET A 270 22.69 26.28 -11.36
N TYR A 271 22.11 27.07 -10.45
CA TYR A 271 22.77 28.27 -9.91
C TYR A 271 24.07 27.91 -9.17
N LYS A 272 24.06 26.87 -8.33
CA LYS A 272 25.28 26.41 -7.61
C LYS A 272 26.34 25.85 -8.55
N ASP A 273 25.92 25.16 -9.61
CA ASP A 273 26.78 24.50 -10.58
C ASP A 273 27.05 25.35 -11.83
N PHE A 274 26.70 26.65 -11.82
CA PHE A 274 26.69 27.50 -13.01
C PHE A 274 28.05 27.57 -13.72
N LYS A 275 29.15 27.49 -12.96
CA LYS A 275 30.52 27.45 -13.51
C LYS A 275 30.76 26.27 -14.46
N ASN A 276 29.98 25.19 -14.33
CA ASN A 276 30.09 23.98 -15.13
C ASN A 276 28.97 23.87 -16.19
N GLN A 277 28.29 24.97 -16.52
CA GLN A 277 27.16 24.99 -17.46
C GLN A 277 27.44 24.29 -18.78
N ALA A 278 28.64 24.48 -19.36
CA ALA A 278 29.05 23.83 -20.61
C ALA A 278 29.02 22.28 -20.55
N SER A 279 29.05 21.69 -19.36
CA SER A 279 29.01 20.24 -19.17
C SER A 279 27.59 19.66 -19.02
N TRP A 280 26.57 20.51 -18.84
CA TRP A 280 25.21 20.05 -18.54
C TRP A 280 24.60 19.23 -19.67
N GLU A 281 24.81 19.63 -20.92
CA GLU A 281 24.30 18.91 -22.11
C GLU A 281 24.76 17.45 -22.18
N SER A 282 25.98 17.15 -21.72
CA SER A 282 26.55 15.80 -21.81
C SER A 282 26.41 14.95 -20.54
N LYS A 283 26.16 15.58 -19.38
CA LYS A 283 26.21 14.89 -18.08
C LYS A 283 24.93 15.00 -17.24
N LYS A 284 24.03 15.94 -17.56
CA LYS A 284 22.85 16.26 -16.74
C LYS A 284 21.67 16.66 -17.63
N GLU A 285 20.99 15.67 -18.19
CA GLU A 285 19.86 15.85 -19.10
C GLU A 285 18.75 16.75 -18.51
N GLU A 286 18.44 16.59 -17.21
CA GLU A 286 17.44 17.43 -16.52
C GLU A 286 17.82 18.92 -16.51
N TYR A 287 19.10 19.24 -16.26
CA TYR A 287 19.58 20.62 -16.24
C TYR A 287 19.50 21.22 -17.64
N TYR A 288 19.92 20.43 -18.64
CA TYR A 288 19.88 20.86 -20.04
C TYR A 288 18.45 21.16 -20.49
N ASN A 289 17.49 20.28 -20.17
CA ASN A 289 16.10 20.46 -20.53
C ASN A 289 15.48 21.69 -19.84
N ALA A 290 15.68 21.84 -18.53
CA ALA A 290 15.18 23.00 -17.80
C ALA A 290 15.79 24.30 -18.31
N TRP A 291 17.11 24.33 -18.51
CA TRP A 291 17.84 25.47 -19.08
C TRP A 291 17.29 25.84 -20.45
N ARG A 292 17.21 24.90 -21.38
CA ARG A 292 16.72 25.11 -22.74
C ARG A 292 15.29 25.66 -22.75
N ASN A 293 14.40 25.10 -21.94
CA ASN A 293 13.01 25.54 -21.86
C ASN A 293 12.92 26.98 -21.35
N LEU A 294 13.66 27.31 -20.30
CA LEU A 294 13.69 28.65 -19.72
C LEU A 294 14.31 29.68 -20.66
N THR A 295 15.43 29.36 -21.32
CA THR A 295 16.07 30.28 -22.27
C THR A 295 15.22 30.53 -23.51
N ASN A 296 14.47 29.52 -23.97
CA ASN A 296 13.56 29.67 -25.11
C ASN A 296 12.32 30.50 -24.74
N ALA A 297 11.79 30.30 -23.53
CA ALA A 297 10.61 31.01 -23.06
C ALA A 297 10.88 32.46 -22.65
N TYR A 298 12.09 32.74 -22.13
CA TYR A 298 12.45 34.01 -21.50
C TYR A 298 13.83 34.52 -21.94
N PRO A 299 14.06 34.79 -23.24
CA PRO A 299 15.38 35.15 -23.76
C PRO A 299 16.01 36.35 -23.05
N ASP A 300 15.21 37.36 -22.69
CA ASP A 300 15.70 38.57 -22.00
C ASP A 300 16.21 38.31 -20.58
N ALA A 301 15.68 37.29 -19.91
CA ALA A 301 16.03 36.89 -18.56
C ALA A 301 17.30 36.02 -18.50
N PHE A 302 17.73 35.48 -19.65
CA PHE A 302 18.91 34.62 -19.79
C PHE A 302 19.91 35.13 -20.83
N ASN A 303 19.91 36.42 -21.13
CA ASN A 303 20.76 37.01 -22.17
C ASN A 303 22.23 37.24 -21.77
N SER A 304 22.58 36.97 -20.51
CA SER A 304 23.93 37.10 -19.96
C SER A 304 24.07 36.26 -18.70
N ASP A 305 25.29 35.86 -18.35
CA ASP A 305 25.58 35.04 -17.16
C ASP A 305 24.99 35.61 -15.87
N ASP A 306 25.08 36.92 -15.66
CA ASP A 306 24.59 37.54 -14.43
C ASP A 306 23.06 37.54 -14.36
N LYS A 307 22.37 37.90 -15.45
CA LYS A 307 20.91 37.77 -15.50
C LYS A 307 20.43 36.32 -15.38
N SER A 308 21.14 35.39 -16.00
CA SER A 308 20.82 33.97 -15.87
C SER A 308 20.93 33.50 -14.42
N LYS A 309 21.99 33.90 -13.70
CA LYS A 309 22.12 33.59 -12.27
C LYS A 309 21.01 34.23 -11.43
N GLU A 310 20.65 35.48 -11.71
CA GLU A 310 19.54 36.17 -11.05
C GLU A 310 18.21 35.45 -11.29
N SER A 311 17.92 35.06 -12.53
CA SER A 311 16.72 34.31 -12.93
C SER A 311 16.65 32.93 -12.28
N LEU A 312 17.77 32.20 -12.25
CA LEU A 312 17.86 30.91 -11.56
C LEU A 312 17.64 31.06 -10.05
N LEU A 313 18.21 32.11 -9.44
CA LEU A 313 18.03 32.37 -8.01
C LEU A 313 16.58 32.74 -7.69
N LEU A 314 15.94 33.59 -8.51
CA LEU A 314 14.52 33.93 -8.42
C LEU A 314 13.65 32.66 -8.44
N LEU A 315 13.81 31.82 -9.46
CA LEU A 315 13.04 30.58 -9.60
C LEU A 315 13.33 29.56 -8.49
N SER A 316 14.56 29.54 -7.98
CA SER A 316 14.90 28.67 -6.85
C SER A 316 14.12 29.04 -5.59
N ASN A 317 13.98 30.35 -5.34
CA ASN A 317 13.31 30.93 -4.18
C ASN A 317 13.68 30.26 -2.83
N MET A 318 14.92 29.79 -2.70
CA MET A 318 15.40 29.11 -1.47
C MET A 318 15.48 30.06 -0.27
N GLY A 319 15.55 31.37 -0.52
CA GLY A 319 15.49 32.40 0.51
C GLY A 319 14.20 32.32 1.34
N ALA A 320 13.06 32.06 0.70
CA ALA A 320 11.78 31.92 1.39
C ALA A 320 11.77 30.72 2.35
N ILE A 321 12.32 29.57 1.95
CA ILE A 321 12.45 28.39 2.83
C ILE A 321 13.36 28.71 4.02
N LYS A 322 14.51 29.32 3.75
CA LYS A 322 15.49 29.70 4.79
C LYS A 322 14.87 30.64 5.83
N GLU A 323 14.10 31.63 5.38
CA GLU A 323 13.39 32.55 6.26
C GLU A 323 12.38 31.82 7.17
N ARG A 324 11.63 30.84 6.64
CA ARG A 324 10.69 30.06 7.46
C ARG A 324 11.42 29.20 8.50
N LEU A 325 12.54 28.59 8.12
CA LEU A 325 13.37 27.81 9.05
C LEU A 325 13.96 28.69 10.16
N GLU A 326 14.50 29.86 9.81
CA GLU A 326 15.05 30.83 10.78
C GLU A 326 13.98 31.34 11.73
N LYS A 327 12.78 31.65 11.21
CA LYS A 327 11.64 32.05 12.02
C LYS A 327 11.19 30.94 12.98
N ALA A 328 11.09 29.71 12.50
CA ALA A 328 10.74 28.57 13.35
C ALA A 328 11.78 28.32 14.45
N ALA A 329 13.07 28.47 14.13
CA ALA A 329 14.15 28.38 15.10
C ALA A 329 14.07 29.47 16.17
N GLN A 330 13.75 30.72 15.79
CA GLN A 330 13.55 31.83 16.74
C GLN A 330 12.30 31.65 17.62
N GLU A 331 11.22 31.09 17.07
CA GLU A 331 9.96 30.86 17.80
C GLU A 331 9.91 29.50 18.51
N LYS A 332 11.00 28.72 18.53
CA LYS A 332 11.04 27.34 19.05
C LYS A 332 10.42 27.19 20.44
N GLU A 333 10.80 28.02 21.41
CA GLU A 333 10.26 27.94 22.78
C GLU A 333 8.74 28.17 22.82
N LYS A 334 8.25 29.10 22.00
CA LYS A 334 6.82 29.42 21.87
C LYS A 334 6.07 28.31 21.15
N ILE A 335 6.66 27.69 20.13
CA ILE A 335 6.10 26.53 19.42
C ILE A 335 5.97 25.35 20.40
N MET A 336 7.05 25.02 21.13
CA MET A 336 7.02 23.95 22.13
C MET A 336 5.99 24.20 23.24
N SER A 337 5.93 25.42 23.77
CA SER A 337 4.97 25.78 24.82
C SER A 337 3.52 25.66 24.35
N LYS A 338 3.21 26.12 23.13
CA LYS A 338 1.88 25.97 22.52
C LYS A 338 1.55 24.51 22.21
N LYS A 339 2.52 23.72 21.74
CA LYS A 339 2.35 22.28 21.51
C LYS A 339 2.00 21.56 22.82
N LEU A 340 2.70 21.87 23.91
CA LEU A 340 2.41 21.28 25.23
C LEU A 340 1.03 21.69 25.77
N GLN A 341 0.65 22.97 25.63
CA GLN A 341 -0.67 23.45 26.05
C GLN A 341 -1.79 22.76 25.25
N SER A 342 -1.71 22.81 23.91
CA SER A 342 -2.71 22.19 23.03
C SER A 342 -2.80 20.67 23.22
N TYR A 343 -1.67 19.99 23.47
CA TYR A 343 -1.67 18.58 23.85
C TYR A 343 -2.44 18.35 25.15
N THR A 344 -2.18 19.15 26.19
CA THR A 344 -2.86 19.02 27.48
C THR A 344 -4.37 19.26 27.36
N GLU A 345 -4.77 20.29 26.60
CA GLU A 345 -6.18 20.60 26.33
C GLU A 345 -6.88 19.49 25.54
N SER A 346 -6.22 18.95 24.51
CA SER A 346 -6.74 17.83 23.73
C SER A 346 -6.87 16.56 24.57
N GLN A 347 -5.88 16.25 25.41
CA GLN A 347 -5.93 15.08 26.31
C GLN A 347 -7.06 15.22 27.34
N ALA A 348 -7.28 16.42 27.88
CA ALA A 348 -8.41 16.70 28.75
C ALA A 348 -9.76 16.51 28.03
N SER A 349 -9.88 17.00 26.79
CA SER A 349 -11.08 16.83 25.96
C SER A 349 -11.34 15.35 25.63
N ASN A 350 -10.30 14.61 25.23
CA ASN A 350 -10.39 13.18 24.93
C ASN A 350 -10.84 12.38 26.15
N LEU A 351 -10.29 12.69 27.33
CA LEU A 351 -10.71 12.08 28.59
C LEU A 351 -12.17 12.42 28.93
N HIS A 352 -12.57 13.68 28.74
CA HIS A 352 -13.96 14.10 28.96
C HIS A 352 -14.94 13.37 28.03
N ASN A 353 -14.60 13.25 26.75
CA ASN A 353 -15.40 12.51 25.77
C ASN A 353 -15.51 11.03 26.11
N LEU A 354 -14.41 10.40 26.55
CA LEU A 354 -14.43 9.01 27.02
C LEU A 354 -15.34 8.83 28.24
N ILE A 355 -15.26 9.73 29.21
CA ILE A 355 -16.12 9.71 30.39
C ILE A 355 -17.59 9.88 29.98
N ALA A 356 -17.90 10.84 29.11
CA ALA A 356 -19.26 11.07 28.63
C ALA A 356 -19.81 9.84 27.88
N GLN A 357 -19.00 9.21 27.04
CA GLN A 357 -19.39 7.97 26.34
C GLN A 357 -19.65 6.83 27.33
N LEU A 358 -18.76 6.61 28.30
CA LEU A 358 -18.94 5.57 29.32
C LEU A 358 -20.20 5.80 30.17
N LEU A 359 -20.51 7.07 30.50
CA LEU A 359 -21.74 7.42 31.20
C LEU A 359 -22.99 7.12 30.36
N GLN A 360 -22.93 7.41 29.06
CA GLN A 360 -24.01 7.11 28.12
C GLN A 360 -24.22 5.59 28.00
N ASP A 361 -23.13 4.84 27.82
CA ASP A 361 -23.16 3.38 27.73
C ASP A 361 -23.75 2.76 29.01
N LEU A 362 -23.39 3.28 30.18
CA LEU A 362 -23.96 2.84 31.48
C LEU A 362 -25.46 3.13 31.59
N GLU A 363 -25.93 4.30 31.16
CA GLU A 363 -27.34 4.64 31.21
C GLU A 363 -28.15 3.80 30.21
N ASP A 364 -27.59 3.49 29.05
CA ASP A 364 -28.22 2.62 28.06
C ASP A 364 -28.26 1.16 28.53
N GLU A 365 -27.21 0.67 29.20
CA GLU A 365 -27.22 -0.63 29.89
C GLU A 365 -28.27 -0.67 31.02
N LYS A 366 -28.40 0.40 31.80
CA LYS A 366 -29.45 0.50 32.83
C LYS A 366 -30.85 0.47 32.23
N LYS A 367 -31.09 1.15 31.11
CA LYS A 367 -32.38 1.06 30.37
C LYS A 367 -32.61 -0.34 29.84
N ARG A 368 -31.57 -0.98 29.28
CA ARG A 368 -31.63 -2.37 28.79
C ARG A 368 -32.04 -3.31 29.91
N VAL A 369 -31.42 -3.22 31.09
CA VAL A 369 -31.76 -4.05 32.26
C VAL A 369 -33.19 -3.77 32.74
N LYS A 370 -33.61 -2.50 32.81
CA LYS A 370 -34.95 -2.13 33.30
C LYS A 370 -36.08 -2.54 32.35
N ASN A 371 -35.83 -2.47 31.05
CA ASN A 371 -36.80 -2.76 30.00
C ASN A 371 -36.66 -4.17 29.42
N ALA A 372 -35.69 -4.95 29.90
CA ALA A 372 -35.59 -6.36 29.56
C ALA A 372 -36.86 -7.07 30.05
N ASP A 373 -37.69 -7.50 29.11
CA ASP A 373 -38.86 -8.32 29.42
C ASP A 373 -38.37 -9.69 29.91
N MET A 374 -38.30 -9.86 31.24
CA MET A 374 -37.96 -11.14 31.86
C MET A 374 -38.87 -12.27 31.36
N GLY A 375 -40.12 -11.97 30.97
CA GLY A 375 -41.04 -12.92 30.36
C GLY A 375 -40.59 -13.36 28.97
N ALA A 376 -40.11 -12.45 28.13
CA ALA A 376 -39.54 -12.77 26.82
C ALA A 376 -38.24 -13.58 26.95
N ILE A 377 -37.37 -13.22 27.89
CA ILE A 377 -36.13 -13.98 28.17
C ILE A 377 -36.47 -15.38 28.68
N LYS A 378 -37.43 -15.50 29.60
CA LYS A 378 -37.89 -16.81 30.11
C LYS A 378 -38.50 -17.67 28.99
N LYS A 379 -39.29 -17.09 28.10
CA LYS A 379 -39.82 -17.78 26.91
C LYS A 379 -38.73 -18.22 25.96
N GLN A 380 -37.67 -17.43 25.77
CA GLN A 380 -36.52 -17.83 24.96
C GLN A 380 -35.76 -19.00 25.61
N ILE A 381 -35.57 -18.98 26.93
CA ILE A 381 -34.97 -20.10 27.67
C ILE A 381 -35.81 -21.38 27.49
N GLU A 382 -37.12 -21.31 27.70
CA GLU A 382 -38.02 -22.46 27.49
C GLU A 382 -37.97 -22.98 26.03
N ALA A 383 -37.85 -22.08 25.04
CA ALA A 383 -37.69 -22.46 23.64
C ALA A 383 -36.35 -23.14 23.36
N TYR A 384 -35.25 -22.66 23.96
CA TYR A 384 -33.92 -23.27 23.84
C TYR A 384 -33.84 -24.62 24.55
N GLU A 385 -34.48 -24.77 25.72
CA GLU A 385 -34.57 -26.06 26.43
C GLU A 385 -35.33 -27.09 25.58
N LYS A 386 -36.46 -26.70 24.98
CA LYS A 386 -37.21 -27.57 24.06
C LYS A 386 -36.40 -27.94 22.81
N LEU A 387 -35.67 -26.99 22.24
CA LEU A 387 -34.77 -27.25 21.11
C LEU A 387 -33.64 -28.20 21.50
N SER A 388 -33.02 -28.00 22.66
CA SER A 388 -31.97 -28.89 23.19
C SER A 388 -32.49 -30.31 23.38
N GLY A 389 -33.68 -30.48 23.95
CA GLY A 389 -34.32 -31.79 24.08
C GLY A 389 -34.60 -32.46 22.74
N ASN A 390 -35.07 -31.70 21.74
CA ASN A 390 -35.28 -32.23 20.38
C ASN A 390 -33.96 -32.64 19.71
N ILE A 391 -32.89 -31.86 19.90
CA ILE A 391 -31.55 -32.19 19.39
C ILE A 391 -31.03 -33.47 20.07
N GLU A 392 -31.20 -33.61 21.39
CA GLU A 392 -30.79 -34.80 22.12
C GLU A 392 -31.52 -36.06 21.63
N ILE A 393 -32.84 -35.97 21.42
CA ILE A 393 -33.64 -37.07 20.87
C ILE A 393 -33.17 -37.41 19.45
N GLY A 394 -33.09 -36.41 18.56
CA GLY A 394 -32.68 -36.65 17.18
C GLY A 394 -31.25 -37.18 17.05
N PHE A 395 -30.34 -36.72 17.91
CA PHE A 395 -28.97 -37.25 17.97
C PHE A 395 -28.95 -38.69 18.45
N ARG A 396 -29.73 -39.03 19.49
CA ARG A 396 -29.85 -40.39 20.00
C ARG A 396 -30.40 -41.33 18.93
N GLU A 397 -31.48 -40.94 18.24
CA GLU A 397 -32.08 -41.72 17.16
C GLU A 397 -31.08 -41.96 16.01
N ALA A 398 -30.42 -40.90 15.54
CA ALA A 398 -29.42 -41.02 14.48
C ALA A 398 -28.21 -41.87 14.90
N TYR A 399 -27.79 -41.77 16.16
CA TYR A 399 -26.70 -42.57 16.72
C TYR A 399 -27.10 -44.05 16.86
N GLU A 400 -28.31 -44.35 17.34
CA GLU A 400 -28.84 -45.71 17.42
C GLU A 400 -28.98 -46.34 16.04
N GLU A 401 -29.48 -45.60 15.05
CA GLU A 401 -29.58 -46.03 13.66
C GLU A 401 -28.18 -46.30 13.06
N PHE A 402 -27.23 -45.40 13.29
CA PHE A 402 -25.84 -45.58 12.88
C PHE A 402 -25.23 -46.85 13.49
N ILE A 403 -25.38 -47.06 14.81
CA ILE A 403 -24.85 -48.25 15.49
C ILE A 403 -25.51 -49.53 14.95
N PHE A 404 -26.82 -49.51 14.73
CA PHE A 404 -27.53 -50.65 14.15
C PHE A 404 -26.98 -51.01 12.76
N HIS A 405 -26.85 -50.03 11.87
CA HIS A 405 -26.28 -50.24 10.54
C HIS A 405 -24.82 -50.64 10.58
N PHE A 406 -24.02 -50.05 11.46
CA PHE A 406 -22.61 -50.38 11.62
C PHE A 406 -22.44 -51.84 12.06
N ILE A 407 -23.17 -52.29 13.08
CA ILE A 407 -23.13 -53.68 13.56
C ILE A 407 -23.59 -54.63 12.45
N LYS A 408 -24.72 -54.32 11.79
CA LYS A 408 -25.26 -55.16 10.71
C LYS A 408 -24.26 -55.29 9.55
N ASN A 409 -23.76 -54.18 9.03
CA ASN A 409 -22.81 -54.18 7.92
C ASN A 409 -21.49 -54.88 8.29
N THR A 410 -21.03 -54.72 9.52
CA THR A 410 -19.83 -55.42 10.01
C THR A 410 -20.05 -56.92 10.08
N ARG A 411 -21.21 -57.37 10.60
CA ARG A 411 -21.60 -58.78 10.62
C ARG A 411 -21.72 -59.36 9.21
N ASP A 412 -22.49 -58.70 8.34
CA ASP A 412 -22.71 -59.14 6.97
C ASP A 412 -21.37 -59.23 6.19
N GLY A 413 -20.49 -58.24 6.37
CA GLY A 413 -19.15 -58.22 5.76
C GLY A 413 -18.20 -59.29 6.32
N LEU A 414 -18.27 -59.58 7.63
CA LEU A 414 -17.53 -60.69 8.26
C LEU A 414 -18.01 -62.04 7.72
N ASP A 415 -19.32 -62.25 7.62
CA ASP A 415 -19.91 -63.49 7.08
C ASP A 415 -19.54 -63.67 5.61
N GLU A 416 -19.57 -62.61 4.80
CA GLU A 416 -19.14 -62.66 3.40
C GLU A 416 -17.64 -62.99 3.30
N THR A 417 -16.81 -62.37 4.14
CA THR A 417 -15.36 -62.63 4.16
C THR A 417 -15.06 -64.05 4.61
N LEU A 418 -15.75 -64.54 5.64
CA LEU A 418 -15.63 -65.92 6.12
C LEU A 418 -16.05 -66.91 5.04
N THR A 419 -17.16 -66.65 4.36
CA THR A 419 -17.65 -67.49 3.25
C THR A 419 -16.63 -67.55 2.13
N LYS A 420 -16.05 -66.41 1.71
CA LYS A 420 -14.97 -66.37 0.71
C LYS A 420 -13.71 -67.10 1.18
N ALA A 421 -13.33 -66.97 2.45
CA ALA A 421 -12.19 -67.66 3.02
C ALA A 421 -12.39 -69.19 3.03
N ILE A 422 -13.59 -69.66 3.41
CA ILE A 422 -13.96 -71.07 3.36
C ILE A 422 -13.92 -71.58 1.92
N GLN A 423 -14.51 -70.86 0.96
CA GLN A 423 -14.47 -71.22 -0.46
C GLN A 423 -13.04 -71.32 -1.00
N LYS A 424 -12.19 -70.37 -0.62
CA LYS A 424 -10.77 -70.36 -1.01
C LYS A 424 -10.02 -71.53 -0.37
N ALA A 425 -10.26 -71.83 0.91
CA ALA A 425 -9.67 -72.97 1.60
C ALA A 425 -10.14 -74.29 0.98
N SER A 426 -11.42 -74.44 0.63
CA SER A 426 -11.92 -75.64 -0.06
C SER A 426 -11.32 -75.80 -1.45
N ALA A 427 -11.12 -74.70 -2.20
CA ALA A 427 -10.45 -74.74 -3.49
C ALA A 427 -8.95 -75.11 -3.36
N LEU A 428 -8.28 -74.65 -2.30
CA LEU A 428 -6.89 -75.03 -2.00
C LEU A 428 -6.79 -76.51 -1.58
N ALA A 429 -7.72 -77.01 -0.77
CA ALA A 429 -7.77 -78.41 -0.38
C ALA A 429 -8.05 -79.35 -1.57
N GLN A 430 -8.87 -78.93 -2.53
CA GLN A 430 -9.05 -79.67 -3.79
C GLN A 430 -7.79 -79.68 -4.66
N ASN A 431 -6.99 -78.62 -4.63
CA ASN A 431 -5.72 -78.55 -5.38
C ASN A 431 -4.56 -79.30 -4.67
N GLU A 432 -4.64 -79.55 -3.36
CA GLU A 432 -3.66 -80.38 -2.62
C GLU A 432 -3.90 -81.90 -2.77
N GLU A 433 -5.10 -82.33 -3.18
CA GLU A 433 -5.37 -83.75 -3.51
C GLU A 433 -4.89 -84.15 -4.93
N GLU A 434 -4.46 -83.20 -5.76
CA GLU A 434 -3.98 -83.44 -7.14
C GLU A 434 -2.45 -83.30 -7.34
N GLU A 435 -1.64 -83.00 -6.30
CA GLU A 435 -0.17 -83.06 -6.42
C GLU A 435 0.38 -84.42 -5.96
N GLU A 436 0.74 -85.21 -6.97
CA GLU A 436 1.25 -86.58 -6.91
C GLU A 436 2.48 -86.75 -6.01
N HIS A 437 2.48 -87.92 -5.35
CA HIS A 437 3.52 -88.46 -4.49
C HIS A 437 4.94 -88.45 -5.06
N TYR A 438 5.88 -87.91 -4.29
CA TYR A 438 7.28 -88.37 -4.30
C TYR A 438 7.67 -88.76 -2.87
N THR A 439 7.94 -90.05 -2.68
CA THR A 439 8.41 -90.60 -1.41
C THR A 439 9.92 -90.50 -1.35
N GLU A 440 10.47 -89.52 -0.61
CA GLU A 440 11.89 -89.51 -0.23
C GLU A 440 12.04 -89.76 1.28
N ARG A 441 12.76 -90.83 1.62
CA ARG A 441 13.07 -91.23 2.99
C ARG A 441 14.12 -90.30 3.59
N VAL A 442 13.84 -89.66 4.72
CA VAL A 442 14.90 -89.22 5.65
C VAL A 442 14.51 -89.46 7.12
N LYS A 443 15.52 -89.89 7.88
CA LYS A 443 15.53 -90.43 9.24
C LYS A 443 15.11 -89.42 10.33
N GLN A 444 14.61 -89.98 11.44
CA GLN A 444 14.49 -89.35 12.75
C GLN A 444 15.77 -88.61 13.19
N GLY A 445 15.58 -87.38 13.66
CA GLY A 445 16.46 -86.61 14.55
C GLY A 445 15.73 -85.32 14.92
N GLY A 446 15.22 -85.19 16.14
CA GLY A 446 15.89 -84.44 17.20
C GLY A 446 15.48 -82.96 17.15
N LEU A 447 14.61 -82.50 18.05
CA LEU A 447 14.98 -81.86 19.33
C LEU A 447 15.06 -80.32 19.18
N PHE A 448 14.18 -79.63 19.92
CA PHE A 448 14.16 -78.18 20.24
C PHE A 448 13.71 -77.18 19.17
N GLY A 449 12.85 -76.25 19.62
CA GLY A 449 12.54 -75.03 18.89
C GLY A 449 11.38 -74.20 19.48
N SER A 450 11.37 -74.04 20.80
CA SER A 450 10.45 -73.19 21.57
C SER A 450 10.29 -71.76 21.04
N PHE A 451 9.04 -71.29 21.03
CA PHE A 451 8.53 -70.02 21.60
C PHE A 451 9.42 -68.78 21.65
N LYS A 452 8.90 -67.67 21.08
CA LYS A 452 8.91 -66.28 21.61
C LYS A 452 7.82 -65.53 20.81
N ARG A 453 6.64 -65.14 21.32
CA ARG A 453 6.24 -64.32 22.49
C ARG A 453 6.77 -62.88 22.42
N ASN A 454 5.84 -61.93 22.32
CA ASN A 454 5.66 -60.73 23.17
C ASN A 454 4.66 -59.81 22.43
N PHE A 455 3.49 -59.55 23.03
CA PHE A 455 3.17 -58.36 23.84
C PHE A 455 3.21 -57.05 23.05
#